data_AF-A0A1Q3JZG6-F1
#
_entry.id   AF-A0A1Q3JZG6-F1
#
_cell.length_a   1.000
_cell.length_b   1.000
_cell.length_c   1.000
_cell.angle_alpha   90.00
_cell.angle_beta   90.00
_cell.angle_gamma   90.00
#
_symmetry.space_group_name_H-M   'P 1'
#
loop_
_entity.id
_entity.type
_entity.pdbx_description
1 polymer ?
#
loop_
_entity_poly.entity_id
_entity_poly.type
_entity_poly.pdbx_seq_one_letter_code
_entity_poly.pdbx_strand_id
1 'polypeptide(L)'
;MDFAPLKDAAVVVCTGLIEDDHETSDDYRDLLAAMRARHQPMICVNPDLVVERGNRLVYCAGALAAAYEALGGEVAYAGKPHPPIYARARELISEVRGGPVETARILAIGDGIKTDIAGAAAAGLRSVFIASALHVAGADGFDEAVLARLFAGHPAPPLAALEALAW
;
A
#
# COMPACT_ATOMS: atom_id res chain seq x y z
N MET A 1 11.29 11.27 -18.41
CA MET A 1 11.39 11.65 -16.99
C MET A 1 12.86 11.92 -16.77
N ASP A 2 13.20 13.13 -16.35
CA ASP A 2 14.58 13.54 -16.17
C ASP A 2 14.86 13.59 -14.67
N PHE A 3 15.88 12.84 -14.22
CA PHE A 3 16.30 12.89 -12.83
C PHE A 3 17.12 14.16 -12.58
N ALA A 4 16.91 14.78 -11.43
CA ALA A 4 17.62 16.00 -11.03
C ALA A 4 18.14 15.86 -9.60
N PRO A 5 19.22 16.58 -9.25
CA PRO A 5 19.61 16.74 -7.85
C PRO A 5 18.46 17.32 -7.02
N LEU A 6 18.39 16.99 -5.73
CA LEU A 6 17.30 17.42 -4.84
C LEU A 6 17.01 18.92 -4.92
N LYS A 7 18.04 19.75 -4.96
CA LYS A 7 17.91 21.22 -5.00
C LYS A 7 17.16 21.76 -6.23
N ASP A 8 17.16 20.98 -7.32
CA ASP A 8 16.59 21.35 -8.62
C ASP A 8 15.31 20.53 -8.93
N ALA A 9 14.97 19.55 -8.09
CA ALA A 9 13.82 18.68 -8.28
C ALA A 9 12.50 19.42 -7.98
N ALA A 10 11.54 19.31 -8.89
CA ALA A 10 10.19 19.84 -8.68
C ALA A 10 9.31 18.91 -7.82
N VAL A 11 9.63 17.62 -7.77
CA VAL A 11 8.90 16.58 -7.04
C VAL A 11 9.88 15.48 -6.64
N VAL A 12 9.64 14.85 -5.49
CA VAL A 12 10.40 13.68 -5.04
C VAL A 12 9.53 12.44 -5.14
N VAL A 13 10.01 11.40 -5.81
CA VAL A 13 9.33 10.10 -5.86
C VAL A 13 10.01 9.17 -4.85
N CYS A 14 9.33 8.87 -3.75
CA CYS A 14 9.83 8.01 -2.69
C CYS A 14 9.46 6.54 -2.99
N THR A 15 10.48 5.75 -3.31
CA THR A 15 10.35 4.31 -3.64
C THR A 15 10.72 3.38 -2.49
N GLY A 16 11.39 3.91 -1.46
CA GLY A 16 11.89 3.15 -0.32
C GLY A 16 13.09 3.85 0.30
N LEU A 17 13.71 3.16 1.25
CA LEU A 17 15.02 3.53 1.81
C LEU A 17 16.12 3.02 0.86
N ILE A 18 17.31 3.61 0.95
CA ILE A 18 18.47 3.24 0.12
C ILE A 18 19.05 1.92 0.63
N GLU A 19 19.31 1.81 1.93
CA GLU A 19 19.82 0.62 2.62
C GLU A 19 18.76 0.15 3.64
N ASP A 20 17.66 -0.40 3.10
CA ASP A 20 16.45 -0.75 3.85
C ASP A 20 16.64 -1.87 4.90
N ASP A 21 17.80 -2.50 4.97
CA ASP A 21 18.13 -3.54 5.94
C ASP A 21 18.51 -3.01 7.33
N HIS A 22 18.88 -1.73 7.45
CA HIS A 22 19.23 -1.11 8.73
C HIS A 22 18.83 0.36 8.87
N GLU A 23 18.53 1.05 7.77
CA GLU A 23 18.08 2.44 7.84
C GLU A 23 16.65 2.56 8.38
N THR A 24 16.37 3.73 8.94
CA THR A 24 15.07 4.15 9.46
C THR A 24 14.72 5.54 8.90
N SER A 25 13.53 6.05 9.21
CA SER A 25 13.19 7.43 8.86
C SER A 25 14.09 8.48 9.50
N ASP A 26 14.76 8.16 10.62
CA ASP A 26 15.62 9.10 11.33
C ASP A 26 16.91 9.40 10.55
N ASP A 27 17.42 8.43 9.80
CA ASP A 27 18.60 8.59 8.93
C ASP A 27 18.35 9.58 7.79
N TYR A 28 17.08 9.84 7.47
CA TYR A 28 16.64 10.75 6.43
C TYR A 28 16.22 12.12 6.96
N ARG A 29 16.33 12.39 8.27
CA ARG A 29 15.82 13.62 8.90
C ARG A 29 16.30 14.90 8.20
N ASP A 30 17.59 14.99 7.91
CA ASP A 30 18.18 16.17 7.28
C ASP A 30 17.71 16.33 5.82
N LEU A 31 17.56 15.21 5.11
CA LEU A 31 17.02 15.19 3.74
C LEU A 31 15.57 15.69 3.72
N LEU A 32 14.73 15.13 4.60
CA LEU A 32 13.32 15.50 4.72
C LEU A 32 13.15 16.96 5.18
N ALA A 33 14.01 17.44 6.08
CA ALA A 33 14.02 18.85 6.47
C ALA A 33 14.41 19.77 5.29
N ALA A 34 15.41 19.37 4.48
CA ALA A 34 15.81 20.13 3.29
C ALA A 34 14.71 20.18 2.22
N MET A 35 13.97 19.08 2.04
CA MET A 35 12.77 19.03 1.19
C MET A 35 11.68 19.98 1.71
N ARG A 36 11.42 19.92 3.01
CA ARG A 36 10.38 20.73 3.66
C ARG A 36 10.68 22.22 3.54
N ALA A 37 11.94 22.62 3.73
CA ALA A 37 12.38 24.01 3.58
C ALA A 37 12.14 24.57 2.17
N ARG A 38 12.03 23.69 1.16
CA ARG A 38 11.74 24.03 -0.24
C ARG A 38 10.30 23.78 -0.66
N HIS A 39 9.43 23.32 0.25
CA HIS A 39 8.05 22.95 -0.06
C HIS A 39 7.94 21.92 -1.20
N GLN A 40 8.88 20.98 -1.28
CA GLN A 40 8.86 19.98 -2.35
C GLN A 40 7.78 18.93 -2.08
N PRO A 41 6.85 18.66 -3.01
CA PRO A 41 5.91 17.57 -2.85
C PRO A 41 6.61 16.22 -2.97
N MET A 42 6.13 15.24 -2.22
CA MET A 42 6.57 13.85 -2.30
C MET A 42 5.47 12.97 -2.88
N ILE A 43 5.83 12.05 -3.77
CA ILE A 43 4.97 10.93 -4.20
C ILE A 43 5.46 9.68 -3.48
N CYS A 44 4.64 9.13 -2.58
CA CYS A 44 4.89 7.85 -1.93
C CYS A 44 4.32 6.71 -2.78
N VAL A 45 5.20 5.89 -3.38
CA VAL A 45 4.76 4.81 -4.28
C VAL A 45 4.31 3.56 -3.53
N ASN A 46 4.80 3.36 -2.31
CA ASN A 46 4.44 2.27 -1.42
C ASN A 46 4.05 2.81 -0.03
N PRO A 47 2.74 2.94 0.29
CA PRO A 47 2.27 3.48 1.56
C PRO A 47 2.58 2.62 2.79
N ASP A 48 3.04 1.38 2.63
CA ASP A 48 3.39 0.52 3.75
C ASP A 48 4.48 1.17 4.61
N LEU A 49 4.32 1.13 5.93
CA LEU A 49 5.33 1.64 6.87
C LEU A 49 6.46 0.64 7.06
N VAL A 50 6.11 -0.63 7.22
CA VAL A 50 7.02 -1.77 7.41
C VAL A 50 6.51 -2.98 6.67
N VAL A 51 7.42 -3.85 6.24
CA VAL A 51 7.12 -5.16 5.65
C VAL A 51 7.95 -6.24 6.31
N GLU A 52 7.41 -7.46 6.38
CA GLU A 52 8.18 -8.64 6.81
C GLU A 52 9.03 -9.16 5.65
N ARG A 53 10.35 -9.23 5.86
CA ARG A 53 11.31 -9.83 4.92
C ARG A 53 12.05 -10.94 5.63
N GLY A 54 11.60 -12.18 5.42
CA GLY A 54 12.12 -13.33 6.14
C GLY A 54 11.69 -13.29 7.60
N ASN A 55 12.63 -13.08 8.52
CA ASN A 55 12.39 -13.00 9.97
C ASN A 55 12.65 -11.60 10.54
N ARG A 56 12.62 -10.56 9.69
CA ARG A 56 12.89 -9.17 10.06
C ARG A 56 11.80 -8.25 9.53
N LEU A 57 11.53 -7.19 10.27
CA LEU A 57 10.74 -6.05 9.81
C LEU A 57 11.66 -5.03 9.16
N VAL A 58 11.29 -4.56 7.97
CA VAL A 58 12.04 -3.59 7.16
C VAL A 58 11.16 -2.38 6.90
N TYR A 59 11.69 -1.17 7.09
CA TYR A 59 10.97 0.07 6.78
C TYR A 59 10.77 0.25 5.28
N CYS A 60 9.66 0.87 4.92
CA CYS A 60 9.25 1.09 3.53
C CYS A 60 9.06 2.58 3.24
N ALA A 61 8.72 2.92 1.99
CA ALA A 61 8.52 4.32 1.56
C ALA A 61 7.47 5.06 2.40
N GLY A 62 6.46 4.35 2.93
CA GLY A 62 5.45 4.91 3.82
C GLY A 62 6.05 5.48 5.11
N ALA A 63 7.14 4.90 5.62
CA ALA A 63 7.81 5.42 6.82
C ALA A 63 8.45 6.79 6.56
N LEU A 64 9.11 6.95 5.41
CA LEU A 64 9.68 8.25 4.99
C LEU A 64 8.57 9.27 4.70
N ALA A 65 7.48 8.84 4.06
CA ALA A 65 6.32 9.67 3.79
C ALA A 65 5.67 10.19 5.09
N ALA A 66 5.40 9.30 6.04
CA ALA A 66 4.84 9.67 7.34
C ALA A 66 5.76 10.63 8.11
N ALA A 67 7.08 10.40 8.08
CA ALA A 67 8.05 11.31 8.67
C ALA A 67 8.05 12.69 7.98
N TYR A 68 7.87 12.74 6.67
CA TYR A 68 7.77 13.99 5.92
C TYR A 68 6.47 14.75 6.22
N GLU A 69 5.34 14.06 6.31
CA GLU A 69 4.06 14.64 6.73
C GLU A 69 4.13 15.21 8.14
N ALA A 70 4.83 14.53 9.06
CA ALA A 70 5.04 15.02 10.42
C ALA A 70 5.84 16.34 10.47
N LEU A 71 6.65 16.64 9.44
CA LEU A 71 7.33 17.92 9.25
C LEU A 71 6.44 18.97 8.53
N GLY A 72 5.19 18.63 8.22
CA GLY A 72 4.26 19.45 7.44
C GLY A 72 4.57 19.45 5.93
N GLY A 73 5.23 18.41 5.43
CA GLY A 73 5.42 18.18 4.00
C GLY A 73 4.14 17.66 3.33
N GLU A 74 4.00 17.92 2.03
CA GLU A 74 2.89 17.42 1.23
C GLU A 74 3.24 16.07 0.60
N VAL A 75 2.39 15.06 0.82
CA VAL A 75 2.55 13.72 0.24
C VAL A 75 1.33 13.33 -0.57
N ALA A 76 1.57 12.88 -1.80
CA ALA A 76 0.61 12.15 -2.62
C ALA A 76 0.93 10.65 -2.59
N TYR A 77 -0.07 9.81 -2.35
CA TYR A 77 0.10 8.37 -2.26
C TYR A 77 -0.41 7.67 -3.52
N ALA A 78 0.41 6.78 -4.09
CA ALA A 78 0.07 6.07 -5.32
C ALA A 78 -0.32 4.59 -5.09
N GLY A 79 0.20 3.95 -4.04
CA GLY A 79 -0.07 2.54 -3.73
C GLY A 79 -1.41 2.28 -3.04
N LYS A 80 -1.66 1.04 -2.61
CA LYS A 80 -2.92 0.66 -1.93
C LYS A 80 -3.03 1.38 -0.57
N PRO A 81 -4.23 1.82 -0.12
CA PRO A 81 -5.54 1.65 -0.75
C PRO A 81 -5.93 2.77 -1.74
N HIS A 82 -4.99 3.58 -2.22
CA HIS A 82 -5.29 4.81 -2.96
C HIS A 82 -5.72 4.56 -4.41
N PRO A 83 -6.54 5.46 -5.02
CA PRO A 83 -7.05 5.27 -6.38
C PRO A 83 -6.02 5.03 -7.50
N PRO A 84 -4.82 5.65 -7.52
CA PRO A 84 -3.90 5.53 -8.66
C PRO A 84 -3.50 4.09 -9.00
N ILE A 85 -3.21 3.24 -8.00
CA ILE A 85 -2.82 1.84 -8.27
C ILE A 85 -3.97 1.04 -8.91
N TYR A 86 -5.21 1.28 -8.50
CA TYR A 86 -6.39 0.60 -9.06
C TYR A 86 -6.74 1.09 -10.45
N ALA A 87 -6.57 2.39 -10.73
CA ALA A 87 -6.70 2.94 -12.07
C ALA A 87 -5.68 2.28 -13.03
N ARG A 88 -4.41 2.21 -12.62
CA ARG A 88 -3.37 1.57 -13.43
C ARG A 88 -3.61 0.08 -13.62
N ALA A 89 -4.07 -0.63 -12.58
CA ALA A 89 -4.43 -2.04 -12.70
C ALA A 89 -5.55 -2.27 -13.74
N ARG A 90 -6.56 -1.40 -13.78
CA ARG A 90 -7.65 -1.48 -14.78
C ARG A 90 -7.16 -1.26 -16.21
N GLU A 91 -6.30 -0.28 -16.41
CA GLU A 91 -5.67 -0.05 -17.72
C GLU A 91 -4.90 -1.29 -18.20
N LEU A 92 -4.05 -1.85 -17.34
CA LEU A 92 -3.27 -3.06 -17.65
C LEU A 92 -4.16 -4.27 -17.96
N ILE A 93 -5.23 -4.45 -17.19
CA ILE A 93 -6.23 -5.51 -17.43
C ILE A 93 -6.84 -5.32 -18.83
N SER A 94 -7.19 -4.08 -19.20
CA SER A 94 -7.78 -3.78 -20.50
C SER A 94 -6.80 -3.97 -21.66
N GLU A 95 -5.54 -3.59 -21.49
CA GLU A 95 -4.47 -3.82 -22.46
C GLU A 95 -4.32 -5.33 -22.75
N VAL A 96 -4.22 -6.15 -21.71
CA VAL A 96 -4.07 -7.62 -21.83
C VAL A 96 -5.30 -8.27 -22.45
N ARG A 97 -6.50 -7.75 -22.16
CA ARG A 97 -7.78 -8.31 -22.64
C ARG A 97 -8.18 -7.80 -24.03
N GLY A 98 -7.45 -6.81 -24.58
CA GLY A 98 -7.77 -6.19 -25.86
C GLY A 98 -8.99 -5.28 -25.84
N GLY A 99 -9.38 -4.75 -24.67
CA GLY A 99 -10.55 -3.89 -24.53
C GLY A 99 -10.99 -3.64 -23.07
N PRO A 100 -12.00 -2.77 -22.86
CA PRO A 100 -12.54 -2.50 -21.53
C PRO A 100 -13.09 -3.76 -20.87
N VAL A 101 -12.80 -3.94 -19.57
CA VAL A 101 -13.33 -5.04 -18.76
C VAL A 101 -14.27 -4.48 -17.71
N GLU A 102 -15.45 -5.07 -17.60
CA GLU A 102 -16.42 -4.67 -16.58
C GLU A 102 -15.85 -4.86 -15.17
N THR A 103 -16.09 -3.88 -14.29
CA THR A 103 -15.71 -3.92 -12.87
C THR A 103 -16.12 -5.23 -12.19
N ALA A 104 -17.32 -5.73 -12.48
CA ALA A 104 -17.84 -6.99 -11.93
C ALA A 104 -17.01 -8.21 -12.33
N ARG A 105 -16.17 -8.14 -13.35
CA ARG A 105 -15.30 -9.24 -13.84
C ARG A 105 -13.89 -9.18 -13.24
N ILE A 106 -13.60 -8.20 -12.39
CA ILE A 106 -12.30 -8.03 -11.73
C ILE A 106 -12.44 -8.42 -10.26
N LEU A 107 -11.53 -9.27 -9.79
CA LEU A 107 -11.46 -9.73 -8.40
C LEU A 107 -10.12 -9.29 -7.81
N ALA A 108 -10.16 -8.51 -6.73
CA ALA A 108 -8.97 -8.19 -5.94
C ALA A 108 -8.69 -9.32 -4.94
N ILE A 109 -7.43 -9.70 -4.76
CA ILE A 109 -7.03 -10.73 -3.80
C ILE A 109 -5.89 -10.15 -2.97
N GLY A 110 -6.00 -10.24 -1.65
CA GLY A 110 -4.94 -9.79 -0.76
C GLY A 110 -5.23 -10.07 0.71
N ASP A 111 -4.24 -9.84 1.54
CA ASP A 111 -4.25 -10.11 2.97
C ASP A 111 -4.35 -8.82 3.80
N GLY A 112 -4.08 -7.65 3.23
CA GLY A 112 -4.16 -6.39 3.95
C GLY A 112 -5.60 -5.88 4.07
N ILE A 113 -6.17 -5.90 5.27
CA ILE A 113 -7.54 -5.37 5.50
C ILE A 113 -7.61 -3.87 5.15
N LYS A 114 -6.63 -3.08 5.61
CA LYS A 114 -6.59 -1.62 5.42
C LYS A 114 -6.04 -1.19 4.06
N THR A 115 -5.44 -2.10 3.29
CA THR A 115 -4.80 -1.82 2.00
C THR A 115 -5.56 -2.53 0.88
N ASP A 116 -5.44 -3.84 0.76
CA ASP A 116 -6.08 -4.64 -0.30
C ASP A 116 -7.60 -4.57 -0.26
N ILE A 117 -8.20 -4.89 0.90
CA ILE A 117 -9.65 -5.01 1.04
C ILE A 117 -10.31 -3.63 1.02
N ALA A 118 -9.78 -2.67 1.78
CA ALA A 118 -10.26 -1.30 1.78
C ALA A 118 -10.10 -0.63 0.40
N GLY A 119 -8.96 -0.82 -0.28
CA GLY A 119 -8.73 -0.25 -1.60
C GLY A 119 -9.61 -0.91 -2.67
N ALA A 120 -9.84 -2.22 -2.59
CA ALA A 120 -10.78 -2.91 -3.48
C ALA A 120 -12.20 -2.36 -3.29
N ALA A 121 -12.64 -2.18 -2.04
CA ALA A 121 -13.93 -1.58 -1.72
C ALA A 121 -14.06 -0.16 -2.30
N ALA A 122 -13.06 0.70 -2.09
CA ALA A 122 -13.04 2.07 -2.62
C ALA A 122 -13.03 2.10 -4.16
N ALA A 123 -12.41 1.11 -4.81
CA ALA A 123 -12.38 0.95 -6.27
C ALA A 123 -13.62 0.25 -6.85
N GLY A 124 -14.61 -0.11 -6.02
CA GLY A 124 -15.82 -0.83 -6.41
C GLY A 124 -15.58 -2.27 -6.86
N LEU A 125 -14.46 -2.87 -6.45
CA LEU A 125 -14.07 -4.24 -6.79
C LEU A 125 -14.59 -5.23 -5.74
N ARG A 126 -14.91 -6.45 -6.19
CA ARG A 126 -15.07 -7.59 -5.28
C ARG A 126 -13.68 -8.03 -4.82
N SER A 127 -13.58 -8.52 -3.59
CA SER A 127 -12.31 -8.97 -3.02
C SER A 127 -12.38 -10.37 -2.40
N VAL A 128 -11.23 -11.04 -2.33
CA VAL A 128 -11.00 -12.24 -1.51
C VAL A 128 -9.91 -11.91 -0.51
N PHE A 129 -10.17 -12.20 0.76
CA PHE A 129 -9.19 -12.06 1.83
C PHE A 129 -8.35 -13.33 1.94
N ILE A 130 -7.03 -13.18 2.00
CA ILE A 130 -6.12 -14.27 2.33
C ILE A 130 -5.69 -14.09 3.78
N ALA A 131 -5.88 -15.11 4.61
CA ALA A 131 -5.43 -15.07 5.99
C ALA A 131 -3.91 -14.87 6.04
N SER A 132 -3.46 -13.90 6.83
CA SER A 132 -2.05 -13.73 7.17
C SER A 132 -1.88 -13.68 8.68
N ALA A 133 -0.66 -13.99 9.14
CA ALA A 133 -0.32 -14.00 10.55
C ALA A 133 -0.54 -12.63 11.24
N LEU A 134 -0.60 -11.55 10.46
CA LEU A 134 -0.89 -10.18 10.92
C LEU A 134 -2.35 -10.00 11.38
N HIS A 135 -3.27 -10.80 10.88
CA HIS A 135 -4.70 -10.66 11.12
C HIS A 135 -5.32 -11.90 11.77
N VAL A 136 -4.72 -13.08 11.55
CA VAL A 136 -5.17 -14.35 12.11
C VAL A 136 -3.97 -14.97 12.84
N ALA A 137 -3.89 -14.76 14.15
CA ALA A 137 -2.90 -15.43 14.98
C ALA A 137 -3.23 -16.94 15.01
N GLY A 138 -2.24 -17.81 14.80
CA GLY A 138 -2.44 -19.25 14.59
C GLY A 138 -3.16 -20.02 15.71
N ALA A 139 -3.44 -19.39 16.86
CA ALA A 139 -4.23 -19.97 17.94
C ALA A 139 -5.75 -19.70 17.84
N ASP A 140 -6.18 -18.67 17.12
CA ASP A 140 -7.59 -18.26 17.01
C ASP A 140 -8.36 -19.07 15.95
N GLY A 141 -7.66 -19.84 15.11
CA GLY A 141 -8.25 -20.56 13.97
C GLY A 141 -8.71 -19.63 12.85
N PHE A 142 -9.10 -20.22 11.71
CA PHE A 142 -9.68 -19.50 10.58
C PHE A 142 -11.13 -19.97 10.38
N ASP A 143 -12.05 -19.36 11.11
CA ASP A 143 -13.47 -19.69 11.08
C ASP A 143 -14.36 -18.48 10.82
N GLU A 144 -15.66 -18.74 10.69
CA GLU A 144 -16.67 -17.71 10.41
C GLU A 144 -16.74 -16.64 11.50
N ALA A 145 -16.52 -17.00 12.77
CA ALA A 145 -16.58 -16.06 13.89
C ALA A 145 -15.40 -15.07 13.85
N VAL A 146 -14.20 -15.56 13.53
CA VAL A 146 -13.01 -14.72 13.33
C VAL A 146 -13.22 -13.77 12.15
N LEU A 147 -13.72 -14.26 11.02
CA LEU A 147 -14.00 -13.43 9.85
C LEU A 147 -15.07 -12.35 10.13
N ALA A 148 -16.15 -12.72 10.82
CA ALA A 148 -17.20 -11.78 11.21
C ALA A 148 -16.64 -10.66 12.11
N ARG A 149 -15.72 -11.00 13.03
CA ARG A 149 -15.04 -10.02 13.89
C ARG A 149 -14.08 -9.13 13.10
N LEU A 150 -13.27 -9.70 12.20
CA LEU A 150 -12.29 -8.96 11.39
C LEU A 150 -12.93 -7.92 10.47
N PHE A 151 -14.09 -8.26 9.88
CA PHE A 151 -14.78 -7.40 8.93
C PHE A 151 -16.03 -6.73 9.52
N ALA A 152 -16.20 -6.76 10.84
CA ALA A 152 -17.29 -6.08 11.52
C ALA A 152 -17.26 -4.58 11.19
N GLY A 153 -18.33 -4.07 10.56
CA GLY A 153 -18.44 -2.67 10.16
C GLY A 153 -17.63 -2.27 8.93
N HIS A 154 -16.99 -3.21 8.23
CA HIS A 154 -16.33 -2.93 6.96
C HIS A 154 -17.39 -2.64 5.88
N PRO A 155 -17.29 -1.52 5.12
CA PRO A 155 -18.36 -1.07 4.21
C PRO A 155 -18.61 -2.03 3.04
N ALA A 156 -17.59 -2.78 2.63
CA ALA A 156 -17.70 -3.88 1.69
C ALA A 156 -16.78 -5.03 2.15
N PRO A 157 -17.29 -6.01 2.92
CA PRO A 157 -16.49 -7.16 3.34
C PRO A 157 -16.10 -8.01 2.12
N PRO A 158 -15.02 -8.81 2.20
CA PRO A 158 -14.60 -9.67 1.10
C PRO A 158 -15.69 -10.71 0.78
N LEU A 159 -15.77 -11.10 -0.50
CA LEU A 159 -16.71 -12.10 -1.00
C LEU A 159 -16.42 -13.50 -0.43
N ALA A 160 -15.15 -13.79 -0.23
CA ALA A 160 -14.67 -15.05 0.32
C ALA A 160 -13.37 -14.80 1.08
N ALA A 161 -12.98 -15.78 1.88
CA ALA A 161 -11.72 -15.79 2.59
C ALA A 161 -11.05 -17.15 2.46
N LEU A 162 -9.73 -17.18 2.34
CA LEU A 162 -8.92 -18.39 2.22
C LEU A 162 -7.77 -18.35 3.25
N GLU A 163 -7.40 -19.50 3.81
CA GLU A 163 -6.21 -19.59 4.68
C GLU A 163 -4.92 -19.31 3.91
N ALA A 164 -4.84 -19.79 2.68
CA ALA A 164 -3.73 -19.57 1.77
C ALA A 164 -4.26 -19.54 0.33
N LEU A 165 -3.55 -18.82 -0.54
CA LEU A 165 -3.86 -18.82 -1.96
C LEU A 165 -3.41 -20.16 -2.58
N ALA A 166 -4.34 -20.88 -3.20
CA ALA A 166 -4.10 -22.14 -3.91
C ALA A 166 -4.87 -22.14 -5.24
N TRP A 167 -4.27 -22.74 -6.28
CA TRP A 167 -4.84 -22.86 -7.64
C TRP A 167 -4.49 -24.19 -8.30
#